data_AF-A0A162LBC7-F1
#
_entry.id   AF-A0A162LBC7-F1
#
_cell.length_a   1.000
_cell.length_b   1.000
_cell.length_c   1.000
_cell.angle_alpha   90.00
_cell.angle_beta   90.00
_cell.angle_gamma   90.00
#
_symmetry.space_group_name_H-M   'P 1'
#
loop_
_entity.id
_entity.type
_entity.pdbx_description
1 polymer ?
#
loop_
_entity_poly.entity_id
_entity_poly.type
_entity_poly.pdbx_seq_one_letter_code
_entity_poly.pdbx_strand_id
1 'polypeptide(L)'
;ENEKAADWLWSNHSALMREIGLKPEGLAPTFVPPTLSARDVVERALKDTEALLATSGATSGVDRVHTALHGYFLSQCEAAGITVDKDATITSLYKALRKSHPSLNSGGHWSAEIDRILKSFSSVLDTLNQLRNHASVAHANENLLSEADAELVCNASRTILHYLDSKLQ
;
A
#
# COMPACT_ATOMS: atom_id res chain seq x y z
N GLU A 1 -6.97 -34.34 -15.89
CA GLU A 1 -6.15 -35.39 -15.24
C GLU A 1 -6.33 -35.46 -13.72
N ASN A 2 -6.47 -34.35 -13.01
CA ASN A 2 -6.65 -34.33 -11.54
C ASN A 2 -7.93 -35.02 -11.02
N GLU A 3 -9.02 -35.00 -11.77
CA GLU A 3 -10.33 -35.52 -11.34
C GLU A 3 -10.31 -37.05 -11.16
N LYS A 4 -9.71 -37.78 -12.12
CA LYS A 4 -9.60 -39.24 -12.07
C LYS A 4 -8.69 -39.75 -10.93
N ALA A 5 -7.67 -38.96 -10.57
CA ALA A 5 -6.77 -39.29 -9.47
C ALA A 5 -7.46 -39.07 -8.11
N ALA A 6 -8.25 -38.00 -7.97
CA ALA A 6 -9.05 -37.73 -6.79
C ALA A 6 -10.12 -38.82 -6.56
N ASP A 7 -10.81 -39.22 -7.63
CA ASP A 7 -11.83 -40.28 -7.57
C ASP A 7 -11.24 -41.64 -7.16
N TRP A 8 -10.07 -41.99 -7.70
CA TRP A 8 -9.36 -43.22 -7.32
C TRP A 8 -8.96 -43.20 -5.83
N LEU A 9 -8.44 -42.07 -5.34
CA LEU A 9 -8.02 -41.94 -3.95
C LEU A 9 -9.21 -42.03 -2.97
N TRP A 10 -10.35 -41.43 -3.31
CA TRP A 10 -11.57 -41.56 -2.51
C TRP A 10 -12.13 -42.97 -2.53
N SER A 11 -12.06 -43.64 -3.67
CA SER A 11 -12.56 -45.01 -3.83
C SER A 11 -11.70 -46.03 -3.08
N ASN A 12 -10.38 -45.81 -3.00
CA ASN A 12 -9.44 -46.82 -2.50
C ASN A 12 -8.84 -46.49 -1.11
N HIS A 13 -8.86 -45.24 -0.65
CA HIS A 13 -8.17 -44.80 0.58
C HIS A 13 -9.00 -43.81 1.42
N SER A 14 -10.32 -43.97 1.46
CA SER A 14 -11.25 -43.05 2.15
C SER A 14 -11.00 -42.87 3.66
N ALA A 15 -10.48 -43.90 4.34
CA ALA A 15 -10.13 -43.81 5.76
C ALA A 15 -8.96 -42.84 6.00
N LEU A 16 -7.89 -42.94 5.21
CA LEU A 16 -6.74 -42.04 5.25
C LEU A 16 -7.16 -40.61 4.91
N MET A 17 -8.04 -40.44 3.92
CA MET A 17 -8.55 -39.11 3.53
C MET A 17 -9.34 -38.41 4.64
N ARG A 18 -10.12 -39.16 5.42
CA ARG A 18 -10.82 -38.63 6.61
C ARG A 18 -9.86 -38.28 7.73
N GLU A 19 -8.81 -39.08 7.93
CA GLU A 19 -7.80 -38.86 8.97
C GLU A 19 -7.01 -37.55 8.76
N ILE A 20 -6.71 -37.21 7.50
CA ILE A 20 -6.03 -35.95 7.14
C ILE A 20 -7.00 -34.78 6.91
N GLY A 21 -8.29 -34.95 7.22
CA GLY A 21 -9.28 -33.87 7.22
C GLY A 21 -9.72 -33.36 5.85
N LEU A 22 -9.43 -34.10 4.77
CA LEU A 22 -9.87 -33.75 3.42
C LEU A 22 -11.33 -34.16 3.21
N LYS A 23 -12.14 -33.26 2.67
CA LYS A 23 -13.54 -33.52 2.30
C LYS A 23 -13.66 -33.84 0.80
N PRO A 24 -14.65 -34.66 0.40
CA PRO A 24 -14.83 -35.06 -1.00
C PRO A 24 -15.13 -33.89 -1.94
N GLU A 25 -15.67 -32.79 -1.43
CA GLU A 25 -15.89 -31.54 -2.16
C GLU A 25 -14.65 -30.64 -2.28
N GLY A 26 -13.46 -31.24 -2.27
CA GLY A 26 -12.17 -30.70 -2.70
C GLY A 26 -12.10 -29.19 -2.93
N LEU A 27 -11.60 -28.46 -1.94
CA LEU A 27 -10.70 -27.31 -2.02
C LEU A 27 -10.71 -26.67 -0.63
N ALA A 28 -9.54 -26.22 -0.16
CA ALA A 28 -9.46 -25.37 1.03
C ALA A 28 -10.57 -24.31 0.96
N PRO A 29 -11.23 -23.95 2.08
CA PRO A 29 -12.22 -22.89 2.08
C PRO A 29 -11.62 -21.72 1.31
N THR A 30 -12.29 -21.30 0.23
CA THR A 30 -11.80 -20.24 -0.63
C THR A 30 -11.44 -19.09 0.30
N PHE A 31 -10.16 -18.82 0.47
CA PHE A 31 -9.73 -17.64 1.21
C PHE A 31 -10.23 -16.49 0.36
N VAL A 32 -11.37 -15.94 0.75
CA VAL A 32 -11.83 -14.66 0.22
C VAL A 32 -10.98 -13.66 0.99
N PRO A 33 -9.89 -13.13 0.42
CA PRO A 33 -9.18 -12.05 1.07
C PRO A 33 -10.24 -10.99 1.40
N PRO A 34 -10.23 -10.43 2.63
CA PRO A 34 -11.10 -9.31 2.91
C PRO A 34 -10.87 -8.26 1.83
N THR A 35 -11.93 -7.81 1.18
CA THR A 35 -11.89 -6.59 0.36
C THR A 35 -11.67 -5.43 1.31
N LEU A 36 -10.40 -5.18 1.60
CA LEU A 36 -9.97 -4.02 2.36
C LEU A 36 -10.28 -2.80 1.51
N SER A 37 -10.93 -1.80 2.12
CA SER A 37 -11.00 -0.50 1.49
C SER A 37 -9.60 0.09 1.38
N ALA A 38 -9.41 1.05 0.47
CA ALA A 38 -8.19 1.84 0.39
C ALA A 38 -7.72 2.37 1.75
N ARG A 39 -8.69 2.79 2.57
CA ARG A 39 -8.49 3.30 3.91
C ARG A 39 -7.98 2.22 4.85
N ASP A 40 -8.54 1.01 4.80
CA ASP A 40 -8.08 -0.11 5.62
C ASP A 40 -6.65 -0.53 5.25
N VAL A 41 -6.28 -0.46 3.97
CA VAL A 41 -4.91 -0.70 3.49
C VAL A 41 -3.94 0.34 4.05
N VAL A 42 -4.33 1.62 4.05
CA VAL A 42 -3.54 2.72 4.63
C VAL A 42 -3.37 2.56 6.13
N GLU A 43 -4.47 2.40 6.87
CA GLU A 43 -4.45 2.26 8.33
C GLU A 43 -3.61 1.05 8.75
N ARG A 44 -3.77 -0.07 8.04
CA ARG A 44 -2.97 -1.27 8.25
C ARG A 44 -1.50 -1.00 8.01
N ALA A 45 -1.15 -0.33 6.91
CA ALA A 45 0.24 -0.08 6.59
C ALA A 45 0.90 0.98 7.50
N LEU A 46 0.15 1.99 7.94
CA LEU A 46 0.61 2.96 8.95
C LEU A 46 0.90 2.26 10.28
N LYS A 47 0.01 1.36 10.71
CA LYS A 47 0.18 0.56 11.93
C LYS A 47 1.32 -0.46 11.82
N ASP A 48 1.44 -1.12 10.67
CA ASP A 48 2.53 -2.08 10.41
C ASP A 48 3.88 -1.35 10.30
N THR A 49 3.90 -0.09 9.87
CA THR A 49 5.10 0.77 9.90
C THR A 49 5.52 1.08 11.33
N GLU A 50 4.60 1.49 12.21
CA GLU A 50 4.91 1.73 13.63
C GLU A 50 5.48 0.47 14.31
N ALA A 51 4.85 -0.68 14.06
CA ALA A 51 5.31 -1.95 14.60
C ALA A 51 6.72 -2.33 14.08
N LEU A 52 7.05 -2.02 12.83
CA LEU A 52 8.38 -2.28 12.26
C LEU A 52 9.46 -1.35 12.76
N LEU A 53 9.16 -0.05 12.85
CA LEU A 53 10.05 0.93 13.46
C LEU A 53 10.45 0.44 14.86
N ALA A 54 9.51 -0.15 15.60
CA ALA A 54 9.74 -0.69 16.93
C ALA A 54 10.48 -2.05 17.00
N THR A 55 10.55 -2.85 15.93
CA THR A 55 10.97 -4.27 16.03
C THR A 55 12.03 -4.75 15.03
N SER A 56 12.09 -4.17 13.82
CA SER A 56 12.76 -4.82 12.67
C SER A 56 13.72 -3.90 11.91
N GLY A 57 13.93 -2.67 12.39
CA GLY A 57 14.81 -1.68 11.77
C GLY A 57 14.07 -0.78 10.78
N ALA A 58 14.43 0.50 10.83
CA ALA A 58 13.62 1.59 10.30
C ALA A 58 13.49 1.61 8.76
N THR A 59 14.41 0.96 8.06
CA THR A 59 14.40 0.81 6.60
C THR A 59 13.29 -0.08 6.06
N SER A 60 12.84 -1.10 6.82
CA SER A 60 11.67 -1.91 6.45
C SER A 60 10.36 -1.11 6.53
N GLY A 61 10.31 -0.08 7.39
CA GLY A 61 9.16 0.82 7.52
C GLY A 61 8.94 1.66 6.27
N VAL A 62 10.02 2.19 5.67
CA VAL A 62 9.94 3.05 4.47
C VAL A 62 9.32 2.31 3.28
N ASP A 63 9.69 1.05 3.05
CA ASP A 63 9.13 0.24 1.95
C ASP A 63 7.63 -0.03 2.14
N ARG A 64 7.19 -0.28 3.38
CA ARG A 64 5.77 -0.49 3.69
C ARG A 64 4.95 0.78 3.52
N VAL A 65 5.46 1.92 3.98
CA VAL A 65 4.83 3.23 3.77
C VAL A 65 4.73 3.57 2.29
N HIS A 66 5.80 3.32 1.52
CA HIS A 66 5.78 3.52 0.07
C HIS A 66 4.67 2.70 -0.60
N THR A 67 4.60 1.41 -0.27
CA THR A 67 3.57 0.49 -0.80
C THR A 67 2.16 0.98 -0.43
N ALA A 68 1.97 1.47 0.79
CA ALA A 68 0.70 2.02 1.26
C ALA A 68 0.27 3.27 0.50
N LEU A 69 1.20 4.22 0.35
CA LEU A 69 0.98 5.46 -0.40
C LEU A 69 0.59 5.14 -1.84
N HIS A 70 1.27 4.18 -2.46
CA HIS A 70 0.99 3.75 -3.82
C HIS A 70 -0.42 3.21 -3.95
N GLY A 71 -0.78 2.20 -3.15
CA GLY A 71 -2.11 1.60 -3.17
C GLY A 71 -3.22 2.62 -2.91
N TYR A 72 -3.02 3.50 -1.94
CA TYR A 72 -3.98 4.56 -1.62
C TYR A 72 -4.14 5.59 -2.74
N PHE A 73 -3.05 6.12 -3.30
CA PHE A 73 -3.18 7.11 -4.36
C PHE A 73 -3.81 6.51 -5.61
N LEU A 74 -3.47 5.26 -5.93
CA LEU A 74 -4.09 4.53 -7.03
C LEU A 74 -5.59 4.38 -6.82
N SER A 75 -6.03 3.92 -5.65
CA SER A 75 -7.46 3.75 -5.36
C SER A 75 -8.22 5.08 -5.37
N GLN A 76 -7.61 6.18 -4.89
CA GLN A 76 -8.23 7.50 -4.96
C GLN A 76 -8.34 8.00 -6.40
N CYS A 77 -7.34 7.72 -7.25
CA CYS A 77 -7.44 8.02 -8.68
C CYS A 77 -8.57 7.23 -9.33
N GLU A 78 -8.67 5.92 -9.06
CA GLU A 78 -9.73 5.05 -9.58
C GLU A 78 -11.12 5.52 -9.13
N ALA A 79 -11.29 5.82 -7.83
CA ALA A 79 -12.55 6.30 -7.27
C ALA A 79 -12.99 7.64 -7.90
N ALA A 80 -12.04 8.51 -8.25
CA ALA A 80 -12.31 9.78 -8.91
C ALA A 80 -12.37 9.70 -10.45
N GLY A 81 -12.21 8.51 -11.03
CA GLY A 81 -12.18 8.31 -12.50
C GLY A 81 -10.96 8.94 -13.19
N ILE A 82 -9.86 9.14 -12.47
CA ILE A 82 -8.61 9.72 -12.99
C ILE A 82 -7.78 8.61 -13.65
N THR A 83 -7.57 8.71 -14.95
CA THR A 83 -6.70 7.77 -15.69
C THR A 83 -5.23 7.99 -15.34
N VAL A 84 -4.53 6.91 -15.02
CA VAL A 84 -3.10 6.90 -14.68
C VAL A 84 -2.37 5.77 -15.42
N ASP A 85 -1.06 5.90 -15.57
CA ASP A 85 -0.24 4.86 -16.19
C ASP A 85 -0.17 3.60 -15.32
N LYS A 86 -0.02 2.43 -15.96
CA LYS A 86 0.10 1.13 -15.27
C LYS A 86 1.27 1.08 -14.29
N ASP A 87 2.38 1.74 -14.64
CA ASP A 87 3.61 1.76 -13.85
C ASP A 87 3.78 3.12 -13.13
N ALA A 88 2.66 3.80 -12.82
CA ALA A 88 2.68 5.09 -12.17
C ALA A 88 3.40 5.03 -10.81
N THR A 89 4.27 6.00 -10.56
CA THR A 89 4.96 6.16 -9.26
C THR A 89 4.05 6.85 -8.25
N ILE A 90 4.37 6.78 -6.96
CA ILE A 90 3.64 7.55 -5.92
C ILE A 90 3.61 9.05 -6.24
N THR A 91 4.66 9.57 -6.87
CA THR A 91 4.76 10.99 -7.23
C THR A 91 3.84 11.33 -8.41
N SER A 92 3.77 10.48 -9.44
CA SER A 92 2.89 10.72 -10.58
C SER A 92 1.41 10.55 -10.19
N LEU A 93 1.09 9.55 -9.37
CA LEU A 93 -0.25 9.35 -8.82
C LEU A 93 -0.70 10.57 -7.98
N TYR A 94 0.15 11.02 -7.04
CA TYR A 94 -0.14 12.20 -6.23
C TYR A 94 -0.32 13.47 -7.07
N LYS A 95 0.53 13.69 -8.08
CA LYS A 95 0.39 14.82 -9.00
C LYS A 95 -0.92 14.76 -9.79
N ALA A 96 -1.36 13.57 -10.20
CA ALA A 96 -2.63 13.37 -10.88
C ALA A 96 -3.82 13.72 -9.96
N LEU A 97 -3.81 13.25 -8.71
CA LEU A 97 -4.80 13.62 -7.70
C LEU A 97 -4.86 15.13 -7.50
N ARG A 98 -3.72 15.78 -7.21
CA ARG A 98 -3.68 17.23 -6.98
C ARG A 98 -4.21 18.02 -8.17
N LYS A 99 -3.93 17.57 -9.40
CA LYS A 99 -4.35 18.28 -10.61
C LYS A 99 -5.83 18.08 -10.92
N SER A 100 -6.37 16.89 -10.70
CA SER A 100 -7.65 16.49 -11.28
C SER A 100 -8.75 16.21 -10.25
N HIS A 101 -8.42 16.02 -8.97
CA HIS A 101 -9.43 15.68 -7.96
C HIS A 101 -10.27 16.93 -7.59
N PRO A 102 -11.62 16.87 -7.69
CA PRO A 102 -12.48 18.02 -7.42
C PRO A 102 -12.28 18.64 -6.03
N SER A 103 -12.19 17.81 -4.99
CA SER A 103 -12.01 18.28 -3.61
C SER A 103 -10.68 19.02 -3.37
N LEU A 104 -9.64 18.77 -4.17
CA LEU A 104 -8.36 19.49 -4.07
C LEU A 104 -8.34 20.79 -4.85
N ASN A 105 -9.28 20.97 -5.78
CA ASN A 105 -9.40 22.14 -6.63
C ASN A 105 -10.61 23.02 -6.27
N SER A 106 -11.18 22.85 -5.07
CA SER A 106 -12.45 23.47 -4.65
C SER A 106 -12.41 25.00 -4.45
N GLY A 107 -11.30 25.68 -4.77
CA GLY A 107 -11.12 27.11 -4.54
C GLY A 107 -11.17 27.51 -3.06
N GLY A 108 -11.30 28.81 -2.78
CA GLY A 108 -11.41 29.37 -1.43
C GLY A 108 -10.32 30.39 -1.09
N HIS A 109 -10.53 31.14 -0.01
CA HIS A 109 -9.66 32.27 0.39
C HIS A 109 -8.19 31.85 0.56
N TRP A 110 -7.93 30.68 1.13
CA TRP A 110 -6.58 30.14 1.38
C TRP A 110 -6.12 29.09 0.35
N SER A 111 -6.82 28.97 -0.79
CA SER A 111 -6.56 27.89 -1.74
C SER A 111 -5.17 27.95 -2.37
N ALA A 112 -4.63 29.15 -2.57
CA ALA A 112 -3.28 29.34 -3.13
C ALA A 112 -2.18 28.88 -2.16
N GLU A 113 -2.31 29.20 -0.88
CA GLU A 113 -1.37 28.80 0.17
C GLU A 113 -1.39 27.30 0.38
N ILE A 114 -2.59 26.70 0.39
CA ILE A 114 -2.75 25.24 0.50
C ILE A 114 -2.17 24.54 -0.74
N ASP A 115 -2.44 25.02 -1.97
CA ASP A 115 -1.84 24.41 -3.17
C ASP A 115 -0.31 24.53 -3.16
N ARG A 116 0.26 25.60 -2.59
CA ARG A 116 1.72 25.71 -2.40
C ARG A 116 2.27 24.64 -1.46
N ILE A 117 1.57 24.33 -0.36
CA ILE A 117 1.93 23.21 0.54
C ILE A 117 1.78 21.87 -0.19
N LEU A 118 0.69 21.66 -0.92
CA LEU A 118 0.49 20.41 -1.66
C LEU A 118 1.54 20.20 -2.75
N LYS A 119 2.00 21.28 -3.39
CA LYS A 119 3.12 21.22 -4.34
C LYS A 119 4.42 20.82 -3.66
N SER A 120 4.72 21.30 -2.45
CA SER A 120 5.96 20.92 -1.74
C SER A 120 5.98 19.44 -1.37
N PHE A 121 4.84 18.85 -1.02
CA PHE A 121 4.73 17.40 -0.78
C PHE A 121 5.08 16.55 -2.01
N SER A 122 4.93 17.07 -3.23
CA SER A 122 5.41 16.36 -4.43
C SER A 122 6.93 16.14 -4.39
N SER A 123 7.68 17.11 -3.85
CA SER A 123 9.13 17.00 -3.68
C SER A 123 9.49 15.97 -2.62
N VAL A 124 8.73 15.92 -1.52
CA VAL A 124 8.93 14.93 -0.46
C VAL A 124 8.72 13.51 -0.99
N LEU A 125 7.63 13.28 -1.74
CA LEU A 125 7.34 11.97 -2.33
C LEU A 125 8.37 11.56 -3.38
N ASP A 126 8.93 12.51 -4.13
CA ASP A 126 10.01 12.25 -5.07
C ASP A 126 11.29 11.79 -4.35
N THR A 127 11.70 12.51 -3.30
CA THR A 127 12.81 12.11 -2.44
C THR A 127 12.56 10.75 -1.80
N LEU A 128 11.32 10.45 -1.38
CA LEU A 128 10.96 9.15 -0.84
C LEU A 128 11.23 8.02 -1.85
N ASN A 129 10.92 8.19 -3.14
CA ASN A 129 11.28 7.21 -4.17
C ASN A 129 12.80 7.01 -4.26
N GLN A 130 13.59 8.09 -4.16
CA GLN A 130 15.06 7.98 -4.17
C GLN A 130 15.58 7.21 -2.96
N LEU A 131 15.06 7.51 -1.76
CA LEU A 131 15.43 6.84 -0.52
C LEU A 131 15.05 5.37 -0.53
N ARG A 132 13.85 5.04 -1.04
CA ARG A 132 13.42 3.65 -1.22
C ARG A 132 14.30 2.90 -2.22
N ASN A 133 14.77 3.54 -3.29
CA ASN A 133 15.58 2.85 -4.30
C ASN A 133 17.07 2.72 -3.89
N HIS A 134 17.62 3.64 -3.09
CA HIS A 134 19.06 3.70 -2.83
C HIS A 134 19.46 3.57 -1.35
N ALA A 135 18.51 3.63 -0.42
CA ALA A 135 18.78 3.65 1.02
C ALA A 135 17.86 2.71 1.84
N SER A 136 17.05 1.87 1.17
CA SER A 136 16.26 0.80 1.80
C SER A 136 16.74 -0.59 1.38
N VAL A 137 16.26 -1.63 2.08
CA VAL A 137 16.67 -3.03 1.95
C VAL A 137 16.23 -3.67 0.62
N ALA A 138 15.50 -2.94 -0.22
CA ALA A 138 15.12 -3.40 -1.56
C ALA A 138 16.33 -3.74 -2.45
N HIS A 139 17.51 -3.18 -2.14
CA HIS A 139 18.80 -3.52 -2.75
C HIS A 139 19.90 -3.64 -1.68
N ALA A 140 21.00 -4.33 -1.99
CA ALA A 140 22.18 -4.42 -1.12
C ALA A 140 22.88 -3.05 -1.05
N ASN A 141 22.32 -2.14 -0.26
CA ASN A 141 22.81 -0.78 -0.10
C ASN A 141 23.73 -0.69 1.13
N GLU A 142 24.95 -0.19 0.94
CA GLU A 142 25.95 -0.03 2.02
C GLU A 142 25.62 1.10 2.99
N ASN A 143 24.76 2.06 2.58
CA ASN A 143 24.37 3.23 3.37
C ASN A 143 22.86 3.25 3.60
N LEU A 144 22.43 2.62 4.70
CA LEU A 144 21.03 2.62 5.13
C LEU A 144 20.68 3.92 5.88
N LEU A 145 19.40 4.28 5.86
CA LEU A 145 18.89 5.40 6.67
C LEU A 145 19.12 5.18 8.16
N SER A 146 19.41 6.27 8.87
CA SER A 146 19.34 6.27 10.33
C SER A 146 17.89 6.10 10.80
N GLU A 147 17.70 5.67 12.04
CA GLU A 147 16.36 5.51 12.61
C GLU A 147 15.56 6.82 12.60
N ALA A 148 16.21 7.94 12.98
CA ALA A 148 15.59 9.26 12.98
C ALA A 148 15.17 9.74 11.58
N ASP A 149 15.99 9.47 10.55
CA ASP A 149 15.66 9.86 9.18
C ASP A 149 14.52 9.01 8.61
N ALA A 150 14.51 7.71 8.91
CA ALA A 150 13.42 6.82 8.52
C ALA A 150 12.10 7.22 9.23
N GLU A 151 12.17 7.62 10.49
CA GLU A 151 11.00 8.14 11.23
C GLU A 151 10.47 9.44 10.58
N LEU A 152 11.36 10.37 10.19
CA LEU A 152 10.97 11.58 9.45
C LEU A 152 10.19 11.24 8.18
N VAL A 153 10.66 10.27 7.39
CA VAL A 153 10.00 9.83 6.16
C VAL A 153 8.60 9.24 6.45
N CYS A 154 8.50 8.41 7.49
CA CYS A 154 7.22 7.82 7.90
C CYS A 154 6.21 8.90 8.34
N ASN A 155 6.64 9.85 9.16
CA ASN A 155 5.80 10.94 9.66
C ASN A 155 5.37 11.92 8.56
N ALA A 156 6.25 12.23 7.62
CA ALA A 156 5.90 13.04 6.45
C ALA A 156 4.82 12.35 5.60
N SER A 157 4.97 11.05 5.37
CA SER A 157 4.01 10.24 4.62
C SER A 157 2.64 10.18 5.31
N ARG A 158 2.64 9.99 6.64
CA ARG A 158 1.42 10.03 7.45
C ARG A 158 0.69 11.37 7.36
N THR A 159 1.44 12.47 7.39
CA THR A 159 0.87 13.81 7.25
C THR A 159 0.13 13.97 5.92
N ILE A 160 0.74 13.49 4.82
CA ILE A 160 0.13 13.51 3.49
C ILE A 160 -1.13 12.66 3.44
N LEU A 161 -1.06 11.42 3.93
CA LEU A 161 -2.18 10.48 3.95
C LEU A 161 -3.37 11.02 4.76
N HIS A 162 -3.12 11.50 5.97
CA HIS A 162 -4.16 12.03 6.84
C HIS A 162 -4.88 13.24 6.21
N TYR A 163 -4.12 14.17 5.62
CA TYR A 163 -4.73 15.31 4.93
C TYR A 163 -5.60 14.87 3.76
N LEU A 164 -5.09 13.95 2.92
CA LEU A 164 -5.83 13.48 1.77
C LEU A 164 -7.06 12.66 2.17
N ASP A 165 -6.97 11.75 3.14
CA ASP A 165 -8.15 11.02 3.63
C ASP A 165 -9.21 12.01 4.08
N SER A 166 -8.87 12.97 4.94
CA SER A 166 -9.83 13.98 5.40
C SER A 166 -10.40 14.87 4.29
N LYS A 167 -9.64 15.13 3.21
CA LYS A 167 -10.04 16.08 2.17
C LYS A 167 -10.77 15.43 0.99
N LEU A 168 -10.57 14.13 0.78
CA LEU A 168 -11.10 13.38 -0.36
C LEU A 168 -12.37 12.58 -0.02
N GLN A 169 -12.78 12.50 1.25
CA GLN A 169 -14.10 11.94 1.64
C GLN A 169 -15.26 12.78 1.10
#